data_AF-A0A961S1H6-F1
#
_entry.id   AF-A0A961S1H6-F1
#
_cell.length_a   1.000
_cell.length_b   1.000
_cell.length_c   1.000
_cell.angle_alpha   90.00
_cell.angle_beta   90.00
_cell.angle_gamma   90.00
#
_symmetry.space_group_name_H-M   'P 1'
#
loop_
_entity.id
_entity.type
_entity.pdbx_description
1 polymer ?
#
loop_
_entity_poly.entity_id
_entity_poly.type
_entity_poly.pdbx_seq_one_letter_code
_entity_poly.pdbx_strand_id
1 'polypeptide(L)'
;MTESTRPTGPEVIRDFVSRLPSKSGVYRMYDAKGDVIYVGKARNLKNRVSNYTRPTGHTNRIAAMILLTAHMEFVTTNSEAEA
;
A
#
# COMPACT_ATOMS: atom_id res chain seq x y z
N MET A 1 -18.19 -0.05 26.49
CA MET A 1 -17.24 -0.93 25.79
C MET A 1 -16.99 -0.30 24.44
N THR A 2 -15.94 0.51 24.31
CA THR A 2 -15.59 1.14 23.03
C THR A 2 -14.82 0.11 22.22
N GLU A 3 -15.47 -0.52 21.24
CA GLU A 3 -14.76 -1.25 20.21
C GLU A 3 -13.78 -0.29 19.55
N SER A 4 -12.49 -0.49 19.80
CA SER A 4 -11.43 0.17 19.07
C SER A 4 -11.44 -0.42 17.66
N THR A 5 -12.25 0.15 16.77
CA THR A 5 -12.30 -0.22 15.35
C THR A 5 -10.90 -0.11 14.79
N ARG A 6 -10.22 -1.24 14.60
CA ARG A 6 -8.92 -1.24 13.94
C ARG A 6 -9.17 -0.78 12.50
N PRO A 7 -8.37 0.17 11.97
CA PRO A 7 -8.57 0.65 10.61
C PRO A 7 -8.47 -0.51 9.63
N THR A 8 -9.36 -0.52 8.65
CA THR A 8 -9.38 -1.54 7.59
C THR A 8 -8.24 -1.31 6.61
N GLY A 9 -7.80 -2.36 5.90
CA GLY A 9 -6.71 -2.25 4.93
C GLY A 9 -6.85 -1.11 3.90
N PRO A 10 -8.02 -0.88 3.28
CA PRO A 10 -8.22 0.27 2.41
C PRO A 10 -8.04 1.64 3.09
N GLU A 11 -8.41 1.77 4.37
CA GLU A 11 -8.24 3.02 5.14
C GLU A 11 -6.77 3.25 5.48
N VAL A 12 -6.06 2.20 5.90
CA VAL A 12 -4.62 2.23 6.12
C VAL A 12 -3.91 2.71 4.85
N ILE A 13 -4.24 2.11 3.70
CA ILE A 13 -3.62 2.48 2.42
C ILE A 13 -3.95 3.93 2.06
N ARG A 14 -5.19 4.39 2.25
CA ARG A 14 -5.59 5.80 1.99
C ARG A 14 -4.78 6.78 2.84
N ASP A 15 -4.55 6.47 4.11
CA ASP A 15 -3.74 7.29 5.00
C ASP A 15 -2.31 7.43 4.48
N PHE A 16 -1.66 6.34 4.07
CA PHE A 16 -0.33 6.41 3.45
C PHE A 16 -0.32 7.20 2.14
N VAL A 17 -1.32 7.03 1.28
CA VAL A 17 -1.44 7.76 0.00
C VAL A 17 -1.40 9.28 0.20
N SER A 18 -1.97 9.79 1.28
CA SER A 18 -2.00 11.23 1.57
C SER A 18 -0.60 11.83 1.73
N ARG A 19 0.37 11.04 2.17
CA ARG A 19 1.76 11.45 2.46
C ARG A 19 2.76 11.07 1.36
N LEU A 20 2.32 10.34 0.31
CA LEU A 20 3.23 9.83 -0.71
C LEU A 20 3.67 10.90 -1.73
N PRO A 21 4.96 10.92 -2.11
CA PRO A 21 5.43 11.75 -3.20
C PRO A 21 5.07 11.14 -4.56
N SER A 22 4.94 12.00 -5.57
CA SER A 22 4.84 11.61 -6.98
C SER A 22 6.22 11.27 -7.56
N LYS A 23 6.90 10.27 -6.97
CA LYS A 23 8.25 9.81 -7.37
C LYS A 23 8.26 8.30 -7.62
N SER A 24 9.29 7.83 -8.32
CA SER A 24 9.55 6.39 -8.47
C SER A 24 10.04 5.79 -7.15
N GLY A 25 9.83 4.47 -7.01
CA GLY A 25 10.36 3.74 -5.88
C GLY A 25 9.76 2.35 -5.70
N VAL A 26 10.16 1.74 -4.59
CA VAL A 26 9.70 0.43 -4.13
C VAL A 26 8.83 0.61 -2.89
N TYR A 27 7.78 -0.19 -2.78
CA TYR A 27 6.91 -0.24 -1.61
C TYR A 27 6.76 -1.67 -1.11
N ARG A 28 6.60 -1.79 0.20
CA ARG A 28 6.33 -3.04 0.91
C ARG A 28 5.03 -2.90 1.67
N MET A 29 4.20 -3.94 1.63
CA MET A 29 2.99 -4.05 2.45
C MET A 29 3.17 -5.14 3.47
N TYR A 30 2.73 -4.86 4.68
CA TYR A 30 2.87 -5.73 5.83
C TYR A 30 1.51 -6.09 6.39
N ASP A 31 1.37 -7.31 6.89
CA ASP A 31 0.21 -7.70 7.66
C ASP A 31 0.26 -7.20 9.12
N ALA A 32 -0.76 -7.53 9.91
CA ALA A 32 -0.84 -7.14 11.31
C ALA A 32 0.21 -7.82 12.22
N LYS A 33 0.91 -8.85 11.74
CA LYS A 33 2.00 -9.52 12.47
C LYS A 33 3.36 -8.90 12.16
N GLY A 34 3.42 -8.01 11.16
CA GLY A 34 4.66 -7.40 10.69
C GLY A 34 5.35 -8.21 9.59
N ASP A 35 4.68 -9.21 9.00
CA ASP A 35 5.23 -9.99 7.91
C ASP A 35 5.03 -9.27 6.57
N VAL A 36 6.06 -9.27 5.71
CA VAL A 36 5.93 -8.72 4.35
C VAL A 36 5.05 -9.64 3.52
N ILE A 37 3.88 -9.13 3.11
CA ILE A 37 2.93 -9.87 2.27
C ILE A 37 2.99 -9.47 0.79
N TYR A 38 3.57 -8.30 0.50
CA TYR A 38 3.69 -7.80 -0.87
C TYR A 38 4.85 -6.83 -1.02
N VAL A 39 5.57 -6.94 -2.14
CA VAL A 39 6.57 -5.97 -2.59
C VAL A 39 6.21 -5.56 -4.00
N GLY A 40 6.25 -4.27 -4.28
CA GLY A 40 6.02 -3.75 -5.61
C GLY A 40 6.88 -2.54 -5.92
N LYS A 41 7.07 -2.30 -7.21
CA LYS A 41 7.75 -1.13 -7.74
C LYS A 41 6.81 -0.24 -8.51
N ALA A 42 7.12 1.05 -8.56
CA ALA A 42 6.32 2.02 -9.29
C ALA A 42 7.17 3.16 -9.85
N ARG A 43 6.83 3.62 -11.06
CA ARG A 43 7.33 4.89 -11.61
C ARG A 43 6.78 6.10 -10.84
N ASN A 44 5.61 5.93 -10.25
CA ASN A 44 4.96 6.92 -9.40
C ASN A 44 4.25 6.19 -8.25
N LEU A 45 4.83 6.28 -7.06
CA LEU A 45 4.33 5.65 -5.84
C LEU A 45 2.90 6.10 -5.54
N LYS A 46 2.64 7.42 -5.55
CA LYS A 46 1.30 7.97 -5.27
C LYS A 46 0.23 7.37 -6.18
N ASN A 47 0.43 7.37 -7.50
CA ASN A 47 -0.52 6.81 -8.45
C ASN A 47 -0.71 5.30 -8.27
N ARG A 48 0.39 4.56 -8.10
CA ARG A 48 0.31 3.09 -7.95
C ARG A 48 -0.44 2.70 -6.68
N VAL A 49 -0.11 3.33 -5.56
CA VAL A 49 -0.70 2.98 -4.27
C VAL A 49 -2.15 3.48 -4.18
N SER A 50 -2.47 4.64 -4.77
CA SER A 50 -3.86 5.11 -4.90
C SER A 50 -4.74 4.16 -5.72
N ASN A 51 -4.18 3.33 -6.59
CA ASN A 51 -4.96 2.33 -7.31
C ASN A 51 -5.58 1.31 -6.36
N TYR A 52 -4.88 0.92 -5.29
CA TYR A 52 -5.34 -0.06 -4.31
C TYR A 52 -6.48 0.43 -3.41
N THR A 53 -6.78 1.74 -3.41
CA THR A 53 -7.90 2.30 -2.65
C THR A 53 -9.22 2.25 -3.43
N ARG A 54 -9.20 1.78 -4.68
CA ARG A 54 -10.39 1.65 -5.51
C ARG A 54 -11.23 0.47 -5.01
N PRO A 55 -12.56 0.59 -4.94
CA PRO A 55 -13.42 -0.47 -4.43
C PRO A 55 -13.53 -1.68 -5.38
N THR A 56 -13.24 -1.50 -6.67
CA THR A 56 -13.41 -2.50 -7.72
C THR A 56 -12.25 -2.48 -8.72
N GLY A 57 -12.15 -3.52 -9.56
CA GLY A 57 -11.11 -3.64 -10.59
C GLY A 57 -9.84 -4.36 -10.12
N HIS A 58 -9.86 -4.96 -8.93
CA HIS A 58 -8.78 -5.79 -8.41
C HIS A 58 -9.07 -7.27 -8.62
N THR A 59 -8.02 -8.05 -8.89
CA THR A 59 -8.13 -9.52 -8.83
C THR A 59 -8.31 -9.98 -7.39
N ASN A 60 -8.86 -11.18 -7.18
CA ASN A 60 -9.08 -11.73 -5.84
C ASN A 60 -7.81 -11.72 -4.98
N ARG A 61 -6.65 -12.03 -5.58
CA ARG A 61 -5.36 -11.98 -4.89
C ARG A 61 -5.00 -10.57 -4.40
N ILE A 62 -5.20 -9.55 -5.24
CA ILE A 62 -4.90 -8.16 -4.89
C ILE A 62 -5.89 -7.64 -3.84
N ALA A 63 -7.17 -7.99 -3.96
CA ALA A 63 -8.17 -7.64 -2.96
C ALA A 63 -7.84 -8.25 -1.58
N ALA A 64 -7.45 -9.53 -1.53
CA ALA A 64 -7.03 -10.18 -0.28
C ALA A 64 -5.79 -9.51 0.33
N MET A 65 -4.80 -9.18 -0.49
CA MET A 65 -3.61 -8.44 -0.05
C MET A 65 -3.99 -7.08 0.54
N ILE A 66 -4.86 -6.31 -0.13
CA ILE A 66 -5.35 -5.01 0.36
C ILE A 66 -5.99 -5.14 1.74
N LEU A 67 -6.84 -6.16 1.93
CA LEU A 67 -7.54 -6.38 3.20
C LEU A 67 -6.61 -6.77 4.34
N LEU A 68 -5.51 -7.46 4.04
CA LEU A 68 -4.52 -7.88 5.03
C LEU A 68 -3.52 -6.78 5.40
N THR A 69 -3.32 -5.78 4.53
CA THR A 69 -2.36 -4.69 4.76
C THR A 69 -2.71 -3.90 6.02
N ALA A 70 -1.81 -3.97 7.01
CA ALA A 70 -1.87 -3.19 8.24
C ALA A 70 -0.82 -2.08 8.28
N HIS A 71 0.24 -2.18 7.47
CA HIS A 71 1.30 -1.18 7.40
C HIS A 71 1.97 -1.16 6.02
N MET A 72 2.60 -0.04 5.66
CA MET A 72 3.34 0.12 4.41
C MET A 72 4.65 0.88 4.62
N GLU A 73 5.69 0.45 3.92
CA GLU A 73 6.97 1.16 3.85
C GLU A 73 7.32 1.50 2.41
N PHE A 74 8.07 2.59 2.24
CA PHE A 74 8.41 3.15 0.93
C PHE A 74 9.89 3.54 0.88
N VAL A 75 10.52 3.27 -0.26
CA VAL A 75 11.86 3.76 -0.59
C VAL A 75 11.76 4.46 -1.94
N THR A 76 12.01 5.76 -1.97
CA THR A 76 12.08 6.53 -3.23
C THR A 76 13.40 6.26 -3.93
N THR A 77 13.36 6.09 -5.25
CA THR A 77 14.56 5.95 -6.09
C THR A 77 14.74 7.20 -6.94
N ASN A 78 15.96 7.44 -7.41
CA ASN A 78 16.26 8.59 -8.29
C ASN A 78 16.00 8.27 -9.78
N SER A 79 15.84 6.99 -10.12
CA SER A 79 15.50 6.55 -11.48
C SER A 79 14.69 5.25 -11.50
N GLU A 80 14.08 4.95 -12.66
CA GLU A 80 13.40 3.68 -12.92
C GLU A 80 14.31 2.46 -12.88
N ALA A 81 15.59 2.62 -13.23
CA ALA A 81 16.53 1.51 -13.30
C ALA A 81 16.83 0.91 -11.92
N GLU A 82 16.60 1.68 -10.85
CA GLU A 82 16.81 1.31 -9.45
C GLU A 82 15.53 0.81 -8.77
N ALA A 83 14.39 0.84 -9.47
CA ALA A 83 13.07 0.46 -8.95
C ALA A 83 12.67 -0.98 -9.34
#